data_AF-A0A8I0FDL2-F1
#
_entry.id   AF-A0A8I0FDL2-F1
#
_cell.length_a   1.000
_cell.length_b   1.000
_cell.length_c   1.000
_cell.angle_alpha   90.00
_cell.angle_beta   90.00
_cell.angle_gamma   90.00
#
_symmetry.space_group_name_H-M   'P 1'
#
loop_
_entity.id
_entity.type
_entity.pdbx_description
1 polymer ?
#
loop_
_entity_poly.entity_id
_entity_poly.type
_entity_poly.pdbx_seq_one_letter_code
_entity_poly.pdbx_strand_id
1 'polypeptide(L)'
;SFIPIFTLQAQEGRLFSPLAFTKTYAMAAAAGLSITLIPVLMGYWIRGKLPSEQRNPLNRFLIKIYRPMLDKVLEYPKSTLLAALIVFILSLFPLTRLGGEFLPNMDEGDLLYMPSALPGLSAAKASELLQQTDRMIKTVPEVATVFGKAGRAESATDPAPLEM
;
A
#
# COMPACT_ATOMS: atom_id res chain seq x y z
N SER A 1 -18.04 -5.01 3.10
CA SER A 1 -17.25 -3.94 3.73
C SER A 1 -16.36 -3.15 2.75
N PHE A 2 -16.17 -3.57 1.49
CA PHE A 2 -15.25 -2.87 0.55
C PHE A 2 -15.94 -1.86 -0.39
N ILE A 3 -17.28 -1.83 -0.41
CA ILE A 3 -18.09 -0.94 -1.27
C ILE A 3 -17.76 0.56 -1.07
N PRO A 4 -17.45 1.07 0.14
CA PRO A 4 -17.16 2.49 0.32
C PRO A 4 -15.97 3.02 -0.50
N ILE A 5 -15.05 2.17 -0.95
CA ILE A 5 -13.92 2.63 -1.79
C ILE A 5 -14.40 3.13 -3.17
N PHE A 6 -15.53 2.62 -3.67
CA PHE A 6 -16.12 3.11 -4.91
C PHE A 6 -16.77 4.50 -4.78
N THR A 7 -16.90 5.03 -3.55
CA THR A 7 -17.36 6.41 -3.35
C THR A 7 -16.23 7.43 -3.39
N LEU A 8 -14.96 6.99 -3.46
CA LEU A 8 -13.81 7.89 -3.65
C LEU A 8 -13.89 8.57 -5.01
N GLN A 9 -13.62 9.88 -5.03
CA GLN A 9 -13.69 10.71 -6.23
C GLN A 9 -12.27 11.15 -6.67
N ALA A 10 -12.20 11.88 -7.80
CA ALA A 10 -10.99 12.50 -8.31
C ALA A 10 -9.79 11.53 -8.45
N GLN A 11 -8.60 11.94 -7.99
CA GLN A 11 -7.35 11.20 -8.16
C GLN A 11 -7.33 9.90 -7.34
N GLU A 12 -7.77 9.94 -6.09
CA GLU A 12 -7.87 8.75 -5.21
C GLU A 12 -8.79 7.70 -5.82
N GLY A 13 -9.96 8.13 -6.32
CA GLY A 13 -10.90 7.24 -6.99
C GLY A 13 -10.28 6.56 -8.21
N ARG A 14 -9.56 7.30 -9.06
CA ARG A 14 -8.90 6.73 -10.24
C ARG A 14 -7.77 5.76 -9.88
N LEU A 15 -7.04 6.02 -8.80
CA LEU A 15 -5.96 5.17 -8.33
C LEU A 15 -6.49 3.87 -7.68
N PHE A 16 -7.52 3.97 -6.84
CA PHE A 16 -8.00 2.84 -6.04
C PHE A 16 -9.19 2.06 -6.65
N SER A 17 -9.94 2.62 -7.58
CA SER A 17 -11.08 1.91 -8.21
C SER A 17 -10.66 0.64 -8.95
N PRO A 18 -9.59 0.62 -9.78
CA PRO A 18 -9.15 -0.61 -10.44
C PRO A 18 -8.76 -1.71 -9.44
N LEU A 19 -8.10 -1.32 -8.34
CA LEU A 19 -7.76 -2.23 -7.24
C LEU A 19 -9.03 -2.81 -6.57
N ALA A 20 -10.06 -1.98 -6.40
CA ALA A 20 -11.31 -2.42 -5.80
C ALA A 20 -12.11 -3.38 -6.69
N PHE A 21 -12.16 -3.13 -8.00
CA PHE A 21 -12.79 -4.04 -8.95
C PHE A 21 -12.08 -5.39 -8.99
N THR A 22 -10.76 -5.39 -9.18
CA THR A 22 -9.97 -6.64 -9.28
C THR A 22 -10.13 -7.50 -8.03
N LYS A 23 -10.03 -6.91 -6.83
CA LYS A 23 -10.28 -7.63 -5.57
C LYS A 23 -11.70 -8.20 -5.51
N THR A 24 -12.70 -7.39 -5.84
CA THR A 24 -14.11 -7.80 -5.73
C THR A 24 -14.43 -8.95 -6.69
N TYR A 25 -13.98 -8.86 -7.94
CA TYR A 25 -14.14 -9.92 -8.93
C TYR A 25 -13.35 -11.17 -8.56
N ALA A 26 -12.11 -11.04 -8.10
CA ALA A 26 -11.31 -12.17 -7.64
C ALA A 26 -11.99 -12.88 -6.47
N MET A 27 -12.50 -12.15 -5.48
CA MET A 27 -13.19 -12.72 -4.33
C MET A 27 -14.52 -13.38 -4.73
N ALA A 28 -15.28 -12.77 -5.64
CA ALA A 28 -16.53 -13.34 -6.14
C ALA A 28 -16.28 -14.64 -6.92
N ALA A 29 -15.30 -14.65 -7.82
CA ALA A 29 -14.89 -15.84 -8.56
C ALA A 29 -14.35 -16.92 -7.60
N ALA A 30 -13.48 -16.56 -6.65
CA ALA A 30 -12.94 -17.49 -5.67
C ALA A 30 -14.05 -18.09 -4.79
N ALA A 31 -15.03 -17.31 -4.35
CA ALA A 31 -16.18 -17.80 -3.60
C ALA A 31 -17.02 -18.78 -4.42
N GLY A 32 -17.31 -18.44 -5.69
CA GLY A 32 -18.02 -19.32 -6.62
C GLY A 32 -17.29 -20.64 -6.84
N LEU A 33 -15.98 -20.58 -7.11
CA LEU A 33 -15.13 -21.77 -7.27
C LEU A 33 -15.02 -22.57 -5.97
N SER A 34 -15.01 -21.92 -4.80
CA SER A 34 -14.91 -22.59 -3.51
C SER A 34 -16.12 -23.44 -3.16
N ILE A 35 -17.30 -23.04 -3.60
CA ILE A 35 -18.54 -23.80 -3.38
C ILE A 35 -18.74 -24.86 -4.48
N THR A 36 -18.26 -24.62 -5.69
CA THR A 36 -18.51 -25.49 -6.85
C THR A 36 -17.36 -26.44 -7.15
N LEU A 37 -16.21 -25.90 -7.52
CA LEU A 37 -15.06 -26.67 -8.03
C LEU A 37 -14.26 -27.32 -6.90
N ILE A 38 -14.03 -26.60 -5.79
CA ILE A 38 -13.21 -27.11 -4.69
C ILE A 38 -13.75 -28.43 -4.12
N PRO A 39 -15.05 -28.61 -3.81
CA PRO A 39 -15.57 -29.89 -3.32
C PRO A 39 -15.38 -31.05 -4.30
N VAL A 40 -15.56 -30.80 -5.60
CA VAL A 40 -15.38 -31.81 -6.66
C VAL A 40 -13.90 -32.22 -6.76
N LEU A 41 -12.99 -31.25 -6.79
CA LEU A 41 -11.56 -31.51 -6.83
C LEU A 41 -11.08 -32.22 -5.55
N MET A 42 -11.58 -31.82 -4.38
CA MET A 42 -11.32 -32.51 -3.12
C MET A 42 -11.76 -33.98 -3.21
N GLY A 43 -12.97 -34.25 -3.70
CA GLY A 43 -13.45 -35.63 -3.87
C GLY A 43 -12.62 -36.46 -4.87
N TYR A 44 -12.11 -35.83 -5.95
CA TYR A 44 -11.33 -36.52 -6.97
C TYR A 44 -9.87 -36.78 -6.55
N TRP A 45 -9.23 -35.79 -5.92
CA TRP A 45 -7.80 -35.83 -5.57
C TRP A 45 -7.53 -36.31 -4.14
N ILE A 46 -8.39 -36.02 -3.17
CA ILE A 46 -8.21 -36.47 -1.78
C ILE A 46 -8.73 -37.92 -1.70
N ARG A 47 -7.86 -38.86 -2.03
CA ARG A 47 -8.13 -40.30 -1.96
C ARG A 47 -7.48 -40.91 -0.71
N GLY A 48 -8.19 -41.85 -0.07
CA GLY A 48 -7.69 -42.60 1.08
C GLY A 48 -8.37 -42.23 2.41
N LYS A 49 -7.85 -42.76 3.52
CA LYS A 49 -8.34 -42.46 4.87
C LYS A 49 -7.77 -41.12 5.32
N LEU A 50 -8.63 -40.11 5.53
CA LEU A 50 -8.21 -38.86 6.16
C LEU A 50 -7.61 -39.18 7.54
N PRO A 51 -6.31 -38.93 7.77
CA PRO A 51 -5.70 -39.16 9.07
C PRO A 51 -6.36 -38.23 10.09
N SER A 52 -6.57 -38.72 11.32
CA SER A 52 -7.12 -37.89 12.38
C SER A 52 -6.24 -36.67 12.60
N GLU A 53 -6.86 -35.52 12.87
CA GLU A 53 -6.17 -34.25 13.08
C GLU A 53 -5.12 -34.33 14.22
N GLN A 54 -5.37 -35.21 15.19
CA GLN A 54 -4.49 -35.49 16.32
C GLN A 54 -3.26 -36.34 15.98
N ARG A 55 -3.24 -36.98 14.79
CA ARG A 55 -2.10 -37.77 14.32
C ARG A 55 -0.94 -36.87 13.85
N ASN A 56 -1.24 -35.63 13.47
CA ASN A 56 -0.21 -34.65 13.12
C ASN A 56 0.42 -34.08 14.40
N PRO A 57 1.73 -34.26 14.63
CA PRO A 57 2.40 -33.77 15.84
C PRO A 57 2.32 -32.24 16.00
N LEU A 58 2.31 -31.49 14.89
CA LEU A 58 2.16 -30.03 14.92
C LEU A 58 0.77 -29.63 15.42
N ASN A 59 -0.28 -30.18 14.82
CA ASN A 59 -1.66 -29.88 15.24
C ASN A 59 -1.88 -30.25 16.71
N ARG A 60 -1.36 -31.41 17.15
CA ARG A 60 -1.45 -31.83 18.55
C ARG A 60 -0.77 -30.84 19.50
N PHE A 61 0.41 -30.35 19.14
CA PHE A 61 1.13 -29.34 19.93
C PHE A 61 0.36 -28.01 19.99
N LEU A 62 -0.12 -27.51 18.84
CA LEU A 62 -0.90 -26.27 18.76
C LEU A 62 -2.19 -26.36 19.58
N ILE A 63 -2.93 -27.47 19.48
CA ILE A 63 -4.16 -27.70 20.25
C ILE A 63 -3.85 -27.78 21.74
N LYS A 64 -2.73 -28.40 22.14
CA LYS A 64 -2.31 -28.49 23.56
C LYS A 64 -2.05 -27.12 24.17
N ILE A 65 -1.59 -26.14 23.38
CA ILE A 65 -1.37 -24.76 23.84
C ILE A 65 -2.68 -23.96 23.79
N TYR A 66 -3.44 -24.10 22.72
CA TYR A 66 -4.69 -23.35 22.51
C TYR A 66 -5.76 -23.69 23.56
N ARG A 67 -5.96 -24.98 23.83
CA ARG A 67 -7.03 -25.48 24.72
C ARG A 67 -7.02 -24.86 26.14
N PRO A 68 -5.89 -24.86 26.89
CA PRO A 68 -5.88 -24.25 28.21
C PRO A 68 -6.08 -22.72 28.19
N MET A 69 -5.75 -22.04 27.09
CA MET A 69 -6.04 -20.61 26.94
C MET A 69 -7.53 -20.38 26.69
N LEU A 70 -8.16 -21.22 25.88
CA LEU A 70 -9.60 -21.19 25.63
C LEU A 70 -10.38 -21.47 26.92
N ASP A 71 -10.02 -22.50 27.68
CA ASP A 71 -10.69 -22.87 28.92
C ASP A 71 -10.65 -21.68 29.92
N LYS A 72 -9.51 -21.01 30.07
CA LYS A 72 -9.37 -19.80 30.91
C LYS A 72 -10.25 -18.64 30.44
N VAL A 73 -10.38 -18.43 29.14
CA VAL A 73 -11.24 -17.38 28.56
C VAL A 73 -12.71 -17.66 28.88
N LEU A 74 -13.12 -18.92 28.83
CA LEU A 74 -14.50 -19.34 29.13
C LEU A 74 -14.81 -19.37 30.63
N GLU A 75 -13.82 -19.64 31.49
CA GLU A 75 -13.96 -19.57 32.96
C GLU A 75 -14.19 -18.12 33.43
N TYR A 76 -13.57 -17.13 32.77
CA TYR A 76 -13.72 -15.72 33.12
C TYR A 76 -14.06 -14.83 31.91
N PRO A 77 -15.28 -14.92 31.35
CA PRO A 77 -15.66 -14.17 30.15
C PRO A 77 -15.65 -12.66 30.37
N LYS A 78 -16.11 -12.20 31.55
CA LYS A 78 -16.18 -10.77 31.88
C LYS A 78 -14.79 -10.13 32.01
N SER A 79 -13.82 -10.83 32.61
CA SER A 79 -12.46 -10.32 32.72
C SER A 79 -11.76 -10.32 31.36
N THR A 80 -12.03 -11.33 30.51
CA THR A 80 -11.51 -11.35 29.13
C THR A 80 -12.04 -10.19 28.30
N LEU A 81 -13.34 -9.89 28.38
CA LEU A 81 -13.92 -8.71 27.71
C LEU A 81 -13.35 -7.40 28.24
N LEU A 82 -13.14 -7.29 29.55
CA LEU A 82 -12.50 -6.11 30.14
C LEU A 82 -11.05 -5.97 29.66
N ALA A 83 -10.28 -7.05 29.62
CA ALA A 83 -8.92 -7.04 29.10
C ALA A 83 -8.89 -6.64 27.61
N ALA A 84 -9.79 -7.18 26.79
CA ALA A 84 -9.91 -6.79 25.39
C ALA A 84 -10.26 -5.30 25.23
N LEU A 85 -11.15 -4.76 26.08
CA LEU A 85 -11.49 -3.35 26.09
C LEU A 85 -10.30 -2.47 26.49
N ILE A 86 -9.54 -2.88 27.52
CA ILE A 86 -8.32 -2.19 27.93
C ILE A 86 -7.31 -2.18 26.78
N VAL A 87 -7.08 -3.32 26.13
CA VAL A 87 -6.18 -3.42 24.96
C VAL A 87 -6.64 -2.50 23.83
N PHE A 88 -7.95 -2.46 23.56
CA PHE A 88 -8.53 -1.55 22.57
C PHE A 88 -8.27 -0.08 22.92
N ILE A 89 -8.53 0.34 24.17
CA ILE A 89 -8.28 1.72 24.62
C ILE A 89 -6.78 2.06 24.53
N LEU A 90 -5.91 1.14 24.95
CA LEU A 90 -4.46 1.32 24.85
C LEU A 90 -4.00 1.45 23.38
N SER A 91 -4.66 0.76 22.44
CA SER A 91 -4.35 0.88 21.01
C SER A 91 -4.68 2.25 20.41
N LEU A 92 -5.53 3.06 21.08
CA LEU A 92 -5.79 4.44 20.68
C LEU A 92 -4.60 5.36 20.96
N PHE A 93 -3.70 5.00 21.88
CA PHE A 93 -2.54 5.84 22.20
C PHE A 93 -1.48 5.90 21.08
N PRO A 94 -1.09 4.79 20.43
CA PRO A 94 -0.27 4.87 19.22
C PRO A 94 -0.94 5.64 18.08
N LEU A 95 -2.26 5.57 17.96
CA LEU A 95 -3.02 6.26 16.91
C LEU A 95 -2.86 7.78 16.98
N THR A 96 -2.72 8.36 18.19
CA THR A 96 -2.49 9.80 18.34
C THR A 96 -1.07 10.25 17.98
N ARG A 97 -0.15 9.31 17.80
CA ARG A 97 1.24 9.57 17.38
C ARG A 97 1.45 9.40 15.88
N LEU A 98 0.47 8.86 15.16
CA LEU A 98 0.55 8.71 13.71
C LEU A 98 0.25 10.05 13.04
N GLY A 99 1.12 10.46 12.12
CA GLY A 99 0.86 11.56 11.20
C GLY A 99 -0.15 11.16 10.12
N GLY A 100 -0.63 12.14 9.36
CA GLY A 100 -1.46 11.94 8.18
C GLY A 100 -0.74 12.41 6.93
N GLU A 101 -0.68 11.56 5.92
CA GLU A 101 -0.22 11.88 4.56
C GLU A 101 -1.31 11.49 3.57
N PHE A 102 -1.39 12.20 2.44
CA PHE A 102 -2.41 11.92 1.42
C PHE A 102 -2.15 10.57 0.73
N LEU A 103 -0.93 10.38 0.24
CA LEU A 103 -0.41 9.14 -0.33
C LEU A 103 1.07 9.01 0.07
N PRO A 104 1.59 7.80 0.26
CA PRO A 104 3.03 7.62 0.50
C PRO A 104 3.81 8.10 -0.74
N ASN A 105 4.96 8.73 -0.50
CA ASN A 105 5.86 9.12 -1.59
C ASN A 105 6.26 7.87 -2.39
N MET A 106 6.04 7.92 -3.70
CA MET A 106 6.38 6.84 -4.62
C MET A 106 7.83 7.02 -5.08
N ASP A 107 8.60 5.94 -5.05
CA ASP A 107 9.92 5.91 -5.65
C ASP A 107 9.79 5.63 -7.14
N GLU A 108 9.94 6.68 -7.95
CA GLU A 108 9.84 6.61 -9.41
C GLU A 108 11.19 6.25 -10.07
N GLY A 109 12.28 6.18 -9.30
CA GLY A 109 13.63 5.91 -9.79
C GLY A 109 14.34 7.12 -10.42
N ASP A 110 13.61 8.21 -10.64
CA ASP A 110 14.12 9.53 -10.98
C ASP A 110 13.46 10.61 -10.11
N LEU A 111 13.92 11.86 -10.24
CA LEU A 111 13.35 13.00 -9.54
C LEU A 111 13.40 14.24 -10.43
N LEU A 112 12.43 15.12 -10.24
CA LEU A 112 12.35 16.40 -10.93
C LEU A 112 12.87 17.51 -10.02
N TYR A 113 14.03 18.08 -10.37
CA TYR A 113 14.55 19.28 -9.72
C TYR A 113 13.93 20.52 -10.38
N MET A 114 13.01 21.20 -9.68
CA MET A 114 12.30 22.39 -10.18
C MET A 114 12.62 23.62 -9.31
N PRO A 115 13.76 24.29 -9.55
CA PRO A 115 14.11 25.52 -8.84
C PRO A 115 13.24 26.68 -9.34
N SER A 116 12.99 27.68 -8.48
CA SER A 116 12.32 28.91 -8.88
C SER A 116 13.26 30.10 -8.79
N ALA A 117 13.22 30.99 -9.79
CA ALA A 117 13.99 32.23 -9.85
C ALA A 117 13.10 33.47 -9.69
N LEU A 118 13.72 34.63 -9.46
CA LEU A 118 13.00 35.90 -9.43
C LEU A 118 12.53 36.31 -10.84
N PRO A 119 11.39 37.01 -10.94
CA PRO A 119 10.89 37.47 -12.23
C PRO A 119 11.82 38.42 -12.97
N GLY A 120 11.85 38.29 -14.30
CA GLY A 120 12.70 39.13 -15.18
C GLY A 120 14.08 38.55 -15.51
N LEU A 121 14.31 37.27 -15.21
CA LEU A 121 15.51 36.55 -15.63
C LEU A 121 15.58 36.45 -17.16
N SER A 122 16.73 36.78 -17.76
CA SER A 122 16.91 36.64 -19.21
C SER A 122 17.05 35.16 -19.60
N ALA A 123 16.56 34.79 -20.79
CA ALA A 123 16.66 33.42 -21.30
C ALA A 123 18.13 32.92 -21.39
N ALA A 124 19.06 33.83 -21.69
CA ALA A 124 20.50 33.52 -21.69
C ALA A 124 21.00 33.16 -20.28
N LYS A 125 20.60 33.93 -19.26
CA LYS A 125 21.01 33.66 -17.87
C LYS A 125 20.33 32.40 -17.33
N ALA A 126 19.07 32.15 -17.67
CA ALA A 126 18.36 30.91 -17.33
C ALA A 126 19.09 29.68 -17.90
N SER A 127 19.51 29.74 -19.17
CA SER A 127 20.28 28.65 -19.81
C SER A 127 21.65 28.43 -19.15
N GLU A 128 22.32 29.49 -18.73
CA GLU A 128 23.59 29.41 -18.00
C GLU A 128 23.41 28.73 -16.64
N LEU A 129 22.39 29.15 -15.87
CA LEU A 129 22.07 28.58 -14.56
C LEU A 129 21.68 27.11 -14.67
N LEU A 130 20.91 26.75 -15.69
CA LEU A 130 20.54 25.37 -15.98
C LEU A 130 21.78 24.48 -16.19
N GLN A 131 22.71 24.89 -17.06
CA GLN A 131 23.93 24.12 -17.31
C GLN A 131 24.83 24.02 -16.08
N GLN A 132 24.92 25.09 -15.28
CA GLN A 132 25.68 25.05 -14.03
C GLN A 132 25.06 24.06 -13.04
N THR A 133 23.75 24.09 -12.89
CA THR A 133 22.97 23.19 -12.03
C THR A 133 23.12 21.74 -12.50
N ASP A 134 22.94 21.46 -13.79
CA ASP A 134 23.04 20.11 -14.35
C ASP A 134 24.42 19.48 -14.09
N ARG A 135 25.49 20.27 -14.25
CA ARG A 135 26.86 19.82 -13.94
C ARG A 135 27.03 19.51 -12.46
N MET A 136 26.47 20.35 -11.57
CA MET A 136 26.51 20.11 -10.13
C MET A 136 25.74 18.84 -9.75
N ILE A 137 24.52 18.66 -10.26
CA ILE A 137 23.72 17.45 -10.01
C ILE A 137 24.48 16.20 -10.49
N LYS A 138 25.13 16.28 -11.65
CA LYS A 138 25.90 15.16 -12.21
C LYS A 138 27.15 14.78 -11.41
N THR A 139 27.60 15.62 -10.47
CA THR A 139 28.70 15.27 -9.55
C THR A 139 28.29 14.27 -8.48
N VAL A 140 26.99 14.11 -8.22
CA VAL A 140 26.44 13.15 -7.26
C VAL A 140 26.51 11.73 -7.87
N PRO A 141 27.20 10.77 -7.22
CA PRO A 141 27.50 9.47 -7.84
C PRO A 141 26.25 8.62 -8.12
N GLU A 142 25.17 8.84 -7.40
CA GLU A 142 23.88 8.18 -7.60
C GLU A 142 23.19 8.60 -8.92
N VAL A 143 23.58 9.73 -9.53
CA VAL A 143 22.91 10.30 -10.70
C VAL A 143 23.47 9.74 -12.01
N ALA A 144 22.68 8.91 -12.70
CA ALA A 144 23.05 8.31 -13.98
C ALA A 144 22.97 9.30 -15.16
N THR A 145 21.94 10.14 -15.23
CA THR A 145 21.74 11.13 -16.31
C THR A 145 21.08 12.38 -15.74
N VAL A 146 21.34 13.53 -16.36
CA VAL A 146 20.66 14.80 -16.05
C VAL A 146 20.16 15.40 -17.35
N PHE A 147 18.91 15.85 -17.37
CA PHE A 147 18.29 16.53 -18.51
C PHE A 147 17.60 17.81 -18.03
N GLY A 148 18.33 18.92 -18.08
CA GLY A 148 17.79 20.23 -17.74
C GLY A 148 16.85 20.77 -18.82
N LYS A 149 15.81 21.46 -18.38
CA LYS A 149 14.90 22.27 -19.20
C LYS A 149 14.71 23.63 -18.54
N ALA A 150 14.74 24.70 -19.32
CA ALA A 150 14.38 26.06 -18.87
C ALA A 150 13.21 26.57 -19.72
N GLY A 151 12.17 27.07 -19.07
CA GLY A 151 10.93 27.47 -19.75
C GLY A 151 10.07 26.27 -20.18
N ARG A 152 9.24 26.47 -21.21
CA ARG A 152 8.22 25.49 -21.64
C ARG A 152 8.63 24.71 -22.88
N ALA A 153 8.14 23.49 -22.97
CA ALA A 153 8.04 22.76 -24.23
C ALA A 153 6.89 23.33 -25.08
N GLU A 154 6.95 23.13 -26.40
CA GLU A 154 5.86 23.47 -27.33
C GLU A 154 4.70 22.46 -27.19
N SER A 155 4.06 22.44 -26.03
CA SER A 155 2.92 21.58 -25.72
C SER A 155 1.86 22.34 -24.90
N ALA A 156 0.60 22.03 -25.16
CA ALA A 156 -0.52 22.53 -24.35
C ALA A 156 -0.50 22.01 -22.89
N THR A 157 0.29 20.98 -22.61
CA THR A 157 0.39 20.34 -21.28
C THR A 157 1.49 20.93 -20.39
N ASP A 158 2.30 21.86 -20.89
CA ASP A 158 3.47 22.38 -20.18
C ASP A 158 3.38 23.91 -20.00
N PRO A 159 2.81 24.39 -18.89
CA PRO A 159 2.64 25.80 -18.62
C PRO A 159 3.87 26.45 -17.94
N ALA A 160 5.03 25.77 -17.89
CA ALA A 160 6.18 26.25 -17.10
C ALA A 160 6.72 27.61 -17.61
N PRO A 161 6.79 28.64 -16.74
CA PRO A 161 7.41 29.92 -17.10
C PRO A 161 8.94 29.77 -17.22
N LEU A 162 9.61 30.74 -17.84
CA LEU A 162 11.08 30.77 -17.96
C LEU A 162 11.83 30.84 -16.61
N GLU A 163 11.10 31.16 -15.54
CA GLU A 163 11.60 31.29 -14.17
C GLU A 163 11.62 29.96 -13.40
N MET A 164 11.16 28.87 -14.05
CA MET A 164 11.11 27.49 -13.55
C MET A 164 11.85 26.53 -14.48
#